data_AF-A0A7L1T023-F1
#
_entry.id   AF-A0A7L1T023-F1
#
_cell.length_a   1.000
_cell.length_b   1.000
_cell.length_c   1.000
_cell.angle_alpha   90.00
_cell.angle_beta   90.00
_cell.angle_gamma   90.00
#
_symmetry.space_group_name_H-M   'P 1'
#
loop_
_entity.id
_entity.type
_entity.pdbx_description
1 polymer ?
#
loop_
_entity_poly.entity_id
_entity_poly.type
_entity_poly.pdbx_seq_one_letter_code
_entity_poly.pdbx_strand_id
1 'polypeptide(L)'
;PQCFRKEAALHARPAFHPTVASACQEQRTGTVGFKISKIIVVGDLSVGKTCLINRQWLADALKENDPSNVILFLVGSKKDLSTPAQYSLMEKDALKVAQEMQAEYWAVSSLTGENVRDFFFRVAALTFESSVLAELERSSARKIGDTVR
;
A
#
# COMPACT_ATOMS: atom_id res chain seq x y z
N PRO A 1 -9.17 16.12 -9.59
CA PRO A 1 -8.85 14.68 -9.76
C PRO A 1 -8.64 14.02 -8.38
N GLN A 2 -9.23 12.84 -8.15
CA GLN A 2 -9.02 12.09 -6.90
C GLN A 2 -7.60 11.52 -6.86
N CYS A 3 -6.91 11.72 -5.75
CA CYS A 3 -5.51 11.31 -5.51
C CYS A 3 -5.33 9.80 -5.34
N PHE A 4 -6.38 9.12 -4.88
CA PHE A 4 -6.50 7.68 -4.76
C PHE A 4 -7.40 7.17 -5.89
N ARG A 5 -6.88 6.25 -6.69
CA ARG A 5 -7.62 5.61 -7.78
C ARG A 5 -7.88 4.16 -7.41
N LYS A 6 -9.12 3.87 -7.05
CA LYS A 6 -9.57 2.53 -6.63
C LYS A 6 -9.28 1.47 -7.68
N GLU A 7 -9.24 1.86 -8.95
CA GLU A 7 -9.06 0.98 -10.10
C GLU A 7 -7.64 0.41 -10.20
N ALA A 8 -6.66 0.99 -9.50
CA ALA A 8 -5.29 0.49 -9.40
C ALA A 8 -5.00 -0.15 -8.03
N ALA A 9 -5.91 -0.01 -7.06
CA ALA A 9 -5.71 -0.49 -5.70
C ALA A 9 -6.22 -1.93 -5.54
N LEU A 10 -5.34 -2.85 -5.14
CA LEU A 10 -5.74 -4.21 -4.75
C LEU A 10 -6.68 -4.21 -3.53
N HIS A 11 -6.66 -3.16 -2.70
CA HIS A 11 -7.41 -3.06 -1.46
C HIS A 11 -8.49 -1.96 -1.52
N ALA A 12 -9.66 -2.20 -2.11
CA ALA A 12 -10.65 -1.12 -2.30
C ALA A 12 -11.51 -0.77 -1.05
N ARG A 13 -11.37 -1.50 0.06
CA ARG A 13 -12.25 -1.35 1.24
C ARG A 13 -11.95 -0.04 2.00
N PRO A 14 -12.98 0.76 2.34
CA PRO A 14 -12.80 2.02 3.08
C PRO A 14 -12.71 1.83 4.60
N ALA A 15 -13.03 0.64 5.11
CA ALA A 15 -13.03 0.29 6.52
C ALA A 15 -12.25 -1.00 6.75
N PHE A 16 -11.71 -1.16 7.96
CA PHE A 16 -11.04 -2.39 8.38
C PHE A 16 -11.95 -3.60 8.22
N HIS A 17 -11.33 -4.76 7.99
CA HIS A 17 -11.99 -6.04 7.98
C HIS A 17 -12.80 -6.23 9.26
N PRO A 18 -14.06 -6.72 9.20
CA PRO A 18 -14.90 -6.90 10.39
C PRO A 18 -14.19 -7.66 11.51
N THR A 19 -13.47 -8.73 11.16
CA THR A 19 -12.64 -9.51 12.07
C THR A 19 -11.55 -8.70 12.79
N VAL A 20 -10.91 -7.75 12.09
CA VAL A 20 -9.93 -6.83 12.69
C VAL A 20 -10.63 -5.86 13.63
N ALA A 21 -11.76 -5.30 13.21
CA ALA A 21 -12.58 -4.41 14.02
C ALA A 21 -13.03 -5.10 15.32
N SER A 22 -13.56 -6.32 15.23
CA SER A 22 -13.96 -7.12 16.39
C SER A 22 -12.77 -7.45 17.30
N ALA A 23 -11.64 -7.89 16.75
CA ALA A 23 -10.45 -8.19 17.55
C ALA A 23 -9.91 -6.97 18.30
N CYS A 24 -9.98 -5.78 17.71
CA CYS A 24 -9.61 -4.52 18.37
C CYS A 24 -10.59 -4.17 19.50
N GLN A 25 -11.90 -4.32 19.27
CA GLN A 25 -12.93 -4.08 20.29
C GLN A 25 -12.81 -5.05 21.47
N GLU A 26 -12.41 -6.29 21.20
CA GLU A 26 -12.25 -7.34 22.21
C GLU A 26 -10.87 -7.33 22.89
N GLN A 27 -9.98 -6.38 22.57
CA GLN A 27 -8.59 -6.31 23.04
C GLN A 27 -7.80 -7.62 22.80
N ARG A 28 -8.14 -8.38 21.76
CA ARG A 28 -7.46 -9.65 21.38
C ARG A 28 -6.25 -9.46 20.47
N THR A 29 -5.80 -8.22 20.28
CA THR A 29 -4.53 -7.93 19.61
C THR A 29 -3.41 -8.19 20.62
N GLY A 30 -2.97 -9.44 20.77
CA GLY A 30 -1.81 -9.78 21.59
C GLY A 30 -0.54 -9.06 21.12
N THR A 31 0.64 -9.43 21.64
CA THR A 31 1.92 -8.87 21.17
C THR A 31 2.17 -9.27 19.71
N VAL A 32 1.71 -8.44 18.77
CA VAL A 32 1.83 -8.69 17.34
C VAL A 32 3.31 -8.64 16.94
N GLY A 33 3.89 -9.80 16.64
CA GLY A 33 5.20 -9.88 16.01
C GLY A 33 5.09 -9.40 14.57
N PHE A 34 5.57 -8.18 14.29
CA PHE A 34 5.52 -7.57 12.96
C PHE A 34 6.49 -8.29 12.00
N LYS A 35 5.98 -9.19 11.16
CA LYS A 35 6.67 -9.64 9.94
C LYS A 35 5.85 -9.20 8.73
N ILE A 36 5.73 -7.90 8.54
CA ILE A 36 5.09 -7.31 7.36
C ILE A 36 6.08 -6.39 6.68
N SER A 37 6.30 -6.65 5.39
CA SER A 37 7.10 -5.81 4.52
C SER A 37 6.17 -5.02 3.60
N LYS A 38 6.31 -3.69 3.58
CA LYS A 38 5.63 -2.82 2.62
C LYS A 38 6.69 -2.13 1.77
N ILE A 39 6.46 -2.11 0.46
CA ILE A 39 7.40 -1.52 -0.48
C ILE A 39 6.76 -0.27 -1.06
N ILE A 40 7.39 0.87 -0.82
CA ILE A 40 6.94 2.16 -1.36
C ILE A 40 7.91 2.53 -2.48
N VAL A 41 7.44 2.52 -3.72
CA VAL A 41 8.18 3.04 -4.88
C VAL A 41 7.75 4.48 -5.10
N VAL A 42 8.66 5.41 -4.88
CA VAL A 42 8.43 6.82 -5.16
C VAL A 42 9.03 7.15 -6.52
N GLY A 43 8.18 7.59 -7.43
CA GLY A 43 8.55 8.07 -8.75
C GLY A 43 8.32 9.57 -8.87
N ASP A 44 9.20 10.23 -9.63
CA ASP A 44 9.05 11.65 -9.91
C ASP A 44 8.22 11.84 -11.18
N LEU A 45 7.03 12.42 -11.13
CA LEU A 45 6.21 12.55 -12.34
C LEU A 45 6.89 13.39 -13.43
N SER A 46 7.75 14.35 -13.06
CA SER A 46 8.32 15.35 -13.98
C SER A 46 9.36 14.85 -14.97
N VAL A 47 9.86 13.60 -14.82
CA VAL A 47 11.00 13.06 -15.60
C VAL A 47 10.60 12.00 -16.63
N GLY A 48 9.30 11.78 -16.84
CA GLY A 48 8.76 10.88 -17.87
C GLY A 48 8.75 9.39 -17.48
N LYS A 49 8.73 8.47 -18.46
CA LYS A 49 8.57 7.02 -18.23
C LYS A 49 9.70 6.37 -17.42
N THR A 50 10.87 7.00 -17.36
CA THR A 50 12.12 6.40 -16.86
C THR A 50 12.29 6.49 -15.34
N CYS A 51 11.71 7.49 -14.70
CA CYS A 51 11.84 7.72 -13.25
C CYS A 51 10.80 6.98 -12.40
N LEU A 52 9.71 6.48 -13.00
CA LEU A 52 8.63 5.80 -12.25
C LEU A 52 9.01 4.38 -11.84
N ILE A 53 10.04 3.79 -12.46
CA ILE A 53 10.33 2.38 -12.25
C ILE A 53 11.83 2.10 -12.36
N ASN A 54 12.50 2.06 -11.22
CA ASN A 54 13.73 1.28 -11.13
C ASN A 54 13.31 -0.21 -11.09
N ARG A 55 12.96 -0.78 -12.25
CA ARG A 55 12.43 -2.15 -12.38
C ARG A 55 13.36 -3.18 -11.72
N GLN A 56 14.66 -2.92 -11.77
CA GLN A 56 15.66 -3.74 -11.13
C GLN A 56 15.53 -3.69 -9.60
N TRP A 57 15.48 -2.50 -9.02
CA TRP A 57 15.26 -2.35 -7.57
C TRP A 57 13.97 -3.01 -7.11
N LEU A 58 12.88 -2.86 -7.88
CA LEU A 58 11.61 -3.50 -7.53
C LEU A 58 11.70 -5.02 -7.60
N ALA A 59 12.34 -5.58 -8.63
CA ALA A 59 12.54 -7.01 -8.77
C ALA A 59 13.38 -7.57 -7.61
N ASP A 60 14.46 -6.86 -7.23
CA ASP A 60 15.32 -7.23 -6.12
C ASP A 60 14.57 -7.16 -4.79
N ALA A 61 13.80 -6.08 -4.56
CA ALA A 61 13.00 -5.92 -3.35
C ALA A 61 11.87 -6.94 -3.25
N LEU A 62 11.21 -7.32 -4.36
CA LEU A 62 10.21 -8.38 -4.38
C LEU A 62 10.83 -9.77 -4.16
N LYS A 63 12.07 -10.00 -4.59
CA LYS A 63 12.79 -11.27 -4.39
C LYS A 63 13.17 -11.50 -2.93
N GLU A 64 13.52 -10.43 -2.22
CA GLU A 64 13.89 -10.49 -0.79
C GLU A 64 12.68 -10.51 0.15
N ASN A 65 11.45 -10.35 -0.37
CA ASN A 65 10.23 -10.31 0.43
C ASN A 65 9.25 -11.41 0.00
N ASP A 66 8.37 -11.82 0.93
CA ASP A 66 7.28 -12.73 0.58
C ASP A 66 6.27 -12.00 -0.33
N PRO A 67 6.12 -12.41 -1.60
CA PRO A 67 5.23 -11.74 -2.56
C PRO A 67 3.76 -11.74 -2.12
N SER A 68 3.37 -12.63 -1.19
CA SER A 68 2.03 -12.73 -0.63
C SER A 68 1.70 -11.59 0.35
N ASN A 69 2.69 -10.89 0.87
CA ASN A 69 2.53 -9.89 1.96
C ASN A 69 3.03 -8.48 1.59
N VAL A 70 3.59 -8.33 0.39
CA VAL A 70 4.03 -7.03 -0.12
C VAL A 70 2.83 -6.27 -0.66
N ILE A 71 2.64 -5.05 -0.18
CA ILE A 71 1.79 -4.07 -0.85
C ILE A 71 2.70 -3.04 -1.49
N LEU A 72 2.51 -2.82 -2.78
CA LEU A 72 3.28 -1.90 -3.60
C LEU A 72 2.51 -0.60 -3.77
N PHE A 73 3.20 0.52 -3.51
CA PHE A 73 2.66 1.86 -3.77
C PHE A 73 3.52 2.54 -4.83
N LEU A 74 2.89 3.10 -5.85
CA LEU A 74 3.53 4.00 -6.82
C LEU A 74 3.17 5.44 -6.45
N VAL A 75 4.13 6.19 -5.93
CA VAL A 75 3.89 7.57 -5.50
C VAL A 75 4.42 8.51 -6.56
N GLY A 76 3.53 9.23 -7.23
CA GLY A 76 3.88 10.31 -8.15
C GLY A 76 4.04 11.62 -7.40
N SER A 77 5.29 12.08 -7.23
CA SER A 77 5.60 13.38 -6.62
C SER A 77 5.76 14.49 -7.66
N LYS A 78 5.74 15.76 -7.21
CA LYS A 78 5.89 16.99 -8.02
C LYS A 78 4.70 17.39 -8.89
N LYS A 79 3.48 17.14 -8.39
CA LYS A 79 2.24 17.66 -9.00
C LYS A 79 2.25 19.19 -9.22
N ASP A 80 2.99 19.92 -8.39
CA ASP A 80 3.11 21.38 -8.41
C ASP A 80 3.85 21.96 -9.64
N LEU A 81 4.65 21.16 -10.35
CA LEU A 81 5.46 21.64 -11.48
C LEU A 81 4.77 21.56 -12.85
N SER A 82 3.57 21.00 -12.94
CA SER A 82 2.88 20.73 -14.21
C SER A 82 1.58 21.52 -14.35
N THR A 83 1.28 21.99 -15.57
CA THR A 83 -0.04 22.57 -15.85
C THR A 83 -1.13 21.49 -15.72
N PRO A 84 -2.41 21.85 -15.43
CA PRO A 84 -3.48 20.87 -15.26
C PRO A 84 -3.66 19.92 -16.46
N ALA A 85 -3.43 20.42 -17.68
CA ALA A 85 -3.53 19.63 -18.91
C ALA A 85 -2.38 18.61 -19.03
N GLN A 86 -1.14 19.01 -18.75
CA GLN A 86 0.02 18.10 -18.78
C GLN A 86 -0.06 17.05 -17.69
N TYR A 87 -0.48 17.45 -16.48
CA TYR A 87 -0.69 16.54 -15.37
C TYR A 87 -1.71 15.45 -15.70
N SER A 88 -2.81 15.77 -16.39
CA SER A 88 -3.81 14.77 -16.76
C SER A 88 -3.28 13.70 -17.73
N LEU A 89 -2.30 14.04 -18.57
CA LEU A 89 -1.64 13.06 -19.46
C LEU A 89 -0.67 12.19 -18.66
N MET A 90 0.14 12.81 -17.80
CA MET A 90 1.12 12.11 -16.98
C MET A 90 0.45 11.17 -15.96
N GLU A 91 -0.67 11.57 -15.37
CA GLU A 91 -1.46 10.74 -14.45
C GLU A 91 -2.00 9.49 -15.15
N LYS A 92 -2.46 9.60 -16.41
CA LYS A 92 -2.94 8.43 -17.17
C LYS A 92 -1.83 7.41 -17.42
N ASP A 93 -0.63 7.89 -17.77
CA ASP A 93 0.52 7.01 -17.97
C ASP A 93 0.97 6.35 -16.66
N ALA A 94 1.02 7.12 -15.56
CA ALA A 94 1.36 6.61 -14.24
C ALA A 94 0.35 5.56 -13.75
N LEU A 95 -0.94 5.77 -14.00
CA LEU A 95 -1.98 4.80 -13.67
C LEU A 95 -1.83 3.49 -14.44
N LYS A 96 -1.50 3.57 -15.74
CA LYS A 96 -1.25 2.37 -16.54
C LYS A 96 -0.06 1.57 -15.99
N VAL A 97 1.03 2.26 -15.65
CA VAL A 97 2.20 1.64 -15.02
C VAL A 97 1.83 1.01 -13.67
N ALA A 98 1.06 1.71 -12.84
CA ALA A 98 0.61 1.20 -11.55
C ALA A 98 -0.22 -0.08 -11.71
N GLN A 99 -1.14 -0.11 -12.68
CA GLN A 99 -1.94 -1.30 -12.99
C GLN A 99 -1.09 -2.48 -13.47
N GLU A 100 -0.13 -2.24 -14.37
CA GLU A 100 0.81 -3.27 -14.84
C GLU A 100 1.64 -3.86 -13.68
N MET A 101 1.96 -3.04 -12.68
CA MET A 101 2.74 -3.43 -11.50
C MET A 101 1.88 -3.92 -10.33
N GLN A 102 0.55 -3.94 -10.47
CA GLN A 102 -0.39 -4.18 -9.38
C GLN A 102 -0.12 -3.29 -8.14
N ALA A 103 0.30 -2.04 -8.39
CA ALA A 103 0.62 -1.04 -7.39
C ALA A 103 -0.52 -0.06 -7.16
N GLU A 104 -0.71 0.38 -5.92
CA GLU A 104 -1.63 1.46 -5.60
C GLU A 104 -0.97 2.82 -5.94
N TYR A 105 -1.57 3.58 -6.86
CA TYR A 105 -1.05 4.89 -7.26
C TYR A 105 -1.52 6.02 -6.35
N TRP A 106 -0.59 6.89 -5.95
CA TRP A 106 -0.85 8.10 -5.17
C TRP A 106 -0.16 9.31 -5.77
N ALA A 107 -0.91 10.36 -6.05
CA ALA A 107 -0.37 11.66 -6.42
C ALA A 107 -0.16 12.53 -5.19
N VAL A 108 1.08 12.91 -4.90
CA VAL A 108 1.44 13.72 -3.71
C VAL A 108 2.26 14.94 -4.11
N SER A 109 2.30 15.94 -3.23
CA SER A 109 3.29 17.02 -3.31
C SER A 109 3.97 17.19 -1.96
N SER A 110 5.27 16.89 -1.92
CA SER A 110 6.08 17.10 -0.72
C SER A 110 6.27 18.60 -0.41
N LEU A 111 6.11 19.47 -1.40
CA LEU A 111 6.25 20.93 -1.25
C LEU A 111 5.02 21.55 -0.57
N THR A 112 3.82 21.20 -1.04
CA THR A 112 2.56 21.75 -0.50
C THR A 112 1.99 20.91 0.64
N GLY A 113 2.48 19.68 0.82
CA GLY A 113 1.94 18.70 1.75
C GLY A 113 0.67 18.00 1.23
N GLU A 114 0.26 18.25 -0.01
CA GLU A 114 -0.95 17.68 -0.59
C GLU A 114 -0.88 16.14 -0.65
N ASN A 115 -1.90 15.47 -0.11
CA ASN A 115 -2.08 14.01 -0.05
C ASN A 115 -1.00 13.21 0.69
N VAL A 116 0.04 13.85 1.23
CA VAL A 116 1.12 13.17 1.97
C VAL A 116 0.57 12.50 3.22
N ARG A 117 -0.26 13.22 3.98
CA ARG A 117 -0.87 12.71 5.22
C ARG A 117 -1.73 11.48 4.94
N ASP A 118 -2.65 11.61 4.00
CA ASP A 118 -3.62 10.54 3.68
C ASP A 118 -2.93 9.31 3.10
N PHE A 119 -1.87 9.51 2.30
CA PHE A 119 -1.03 8.42 1.81
C PHE A 119 -0.40 7.63 2.96
N PHE A 120 0.24 8.29 3.93
CA PHE A 120 0.85 7.57 5.06
C PHE A 120 -0.19 6.94 6.00
N PHE A 121 -1.36 7.56 6.21
CA PHE A 121 -2.46 6.92 6.93
C PHE A 121 -2.92 5.65 6.24
N ARG A 122 -3.02 5.66 4.91
CA ARG A 122 -3.38 4.50 4.10
C ARG A 122 -2.37 3.36 4.27
N VAL A 123 -1.07 3.66 4.16
CA VAL A 123 0.01 2.68 4.37
C VAL A 123 -0.08 2.08 5.78
N ALA A 124 -0.26 2.92 6.80
CA ALA A 124 -0.38 2.47 8.19
C ALA A 124 -1.61 1.60 8.41
N ALA A 125 -2.78 1.99 7.89
CA ALA A 125 -4.02 1.24 8.02
C ALA A 125 -3.91 -0.15 7.38
N LEU A 126 -3.39 -0.25 6.15
CA LEU A 126 -3.21 -1.54 5.48
C LEU A 126 -2.19 -2.42 6.21
N THR A 127 -1.12 -1.82 6.74
CA THR A 127 -0.12 -2.56 7.54
C THR A 127 -0.74 -3.11 8.83
N PHE A 128 -1.53 -2.29 9.52
CA PHE A 128 -2.22 -2.70 10.74
C PHE A 128 -3.24 -3.80 10.47
N GLU A 129 -4.07 -3.64 9.43
CA GLU A 129 -5.08 -4.62 9.03
C GLU A 129 -4.46 -5.99 8.73
N SER A 130 -3.44 -6.04 7.87
CA SER A 130 -2.73 -7.27 7.56
C SER A 130 -2.09 -7.89 8.81
N SER A 131 -1.57 -7.06 9.73
CA SER A 131 -0.93 -7.54 10.97
C SER A 131 -1.93 -8.24 11.88
N VAL A 132 -3.08 -7.62 12.10
CA VAL A 132 -4.10 -8.17 12.99
C VAL A 132 -4.69 -9.45 12.40
N LEU A 133 -4.97 -9.49 11.09
CA LEU A 133 -5.47 -10.70 10.43
C LEU A 133 -4.49 -11.87 10.59
N ALA A 134 -3.21 -11.66 10.30
CA ALA A 134 -2.18 -12.70 10.42
C ALA A 134 -2.05 -13.25 11.86
N GLU A 135 -2.20 -12.40 12.87
CA GLU A 135 -2.14 -12.84 14.27
C GLU A 135 -3.38 -13.64 14.69
N LEU A 136 -4.56 -13.28 14.20
CA LEU A 136 -5.80 -14.00 14.47
C LEU A 136 -5.80 -15.40 13.85
N GLU A 137 -5.25 -15.54 12.64
CA GLU A 137 -5.05 -16.84 12.00
C GLU A 137 -4.10 -17.73 12.82
N ARG A 138 -2.94 -17.19 13.26
CA ARG A 138 -2.01 -17.93 14.12
C ARG A 138 -2.60 -18.30 15.48
N SER A 139 -3.40 -17.43 16.08
CA SER A 139 -4.04 -17.69 17.37
C SER A 139 -5.10 -18.78 17.26
N SER A 140 -5.81 -18.84 16.15
CA SER A 140 -6.79 -19.89 15.86
C SER A 140 -6.11 -21.24 15.65
N ALA A 141 -5.00 -21.28 14.91
CA ALA A 141 -4.20 -22.49 14.71
C ALA A 141 -3.64 -23.08 16.02
N ARG A 142 -3.21 -22.23 16.96
CA ARG A 142 -2.73 -22.67 18.28
C ARG A 142 -3.82 -23.34 19.13
N LYS A 143 -5.05 -22.81 19.11
CA LYS A 143 -6.17 -23.37 19.91
C LYS A 143 -6.63 -24.76 19.45
N ILE A 144 -6.46 -25.09 18.17
CA ILE A 144 -6.86 -26.41 17.63
C ILE A 144 -5.89 -27.51 18.10
N GLY A 145 -4.60 -27.19 18.27
CA GLY A 145 -3.59 -28.13 18.75
C GLY A 145 -3.80 -28.59 20.21
N ASP A 146 -4.45 -27.76 21.04
CA ASP A 146 -4.69 -28.07 22.46
C ASP A 146 -5.93 -28.96 22.71
N THR A 147 -6.79 -29.15 21.70
CA THR A 147 -8.02 -29.97 21.83
C THR A 147 -7.80 -31.45 21.45
N VAL A 148 -6.61 -31.80 20.97
CA VAL A 148 -6.23 -33.19 20.65
C VAL A 148 -5.20 -33.68 21.67
N ARG A 149 -5.66 -33.95 22.90
CA ARG A 149 -4.95 -34.78 23.90
C ARG A 149 -5.94 -35.60 24.70
#